data_AF-B0C020-F1
#
_entry.id   AF-B0C020-F1
#
_cell.length_a   1.000
_cell.length_b   1.000
_cell.length_c   1.000
_cell.angle_alpha   90.00
_cell.angle_beta   90.00
_cell.angle_gamma   90.00
#
_symmetry.space_group_name_H-M   'P 1'
#
loop_
_entity.id
_entity.type
_entity.pdbx_description
1 polymer ?
#
loop_
_entity_poly.entity_id
_entity_poly.type
_entity_poly.pdbx_seq_one_letter_code
_entity_poly.pdbx_strand_id
1 'polypeptide(L)'
;MADSINTLFGFLGGTILAVEGGYKVLPQTPSERIFNRLSDAKWFLALRWCEQWSTPAGILTNVSQIPFHNERALTLGADVFIPLEYRPAIFKLCLPLAPLETAQYSIPVEHSIACRTLEIQGIEIDPRYGKVALVRECSVNGFAVAMADGRSETIAV
;
A
#
# COMPACT_ATOMS: atom_id res chain seq x y z
N MET A 1 4.36 -36.38 14.05
CA MET A 1 5.50 -35.47 14.32
C MET A 1 4.91 -34.09 14.52
N ALA A 2 5.13 -33.48 15.68
CA ALA A 2 4.58 -32.16 15.98
C ALA A 2 5.50 -31.12 15.34
N ASP A 3 4.98 -30.34 14.40
CA ASP A 3 5.69 -29.21 13.81
C ASP A 3 6.02 -28.22 14.93
N SER A 4 7.28 -28.18 15.37
CA SER A 4 7.74 -27.19 16.33
C SER A 4 7.76 -25.83 15.64
N ILE A 5 6.77 -24.99 15.94
CA ILE A 5 6.71 -23.61 15.47
C ILE A 5 7.87 -22.85 16.16
N ASN A 6 8.97 -22.69 15.44
CA ASN A 6 10.18 -22.09 16.02
C ASN A 6 10.18 -20.57 15.97
N THR A 7 9.39 -19.93 15.09
CA THR A 7 9.29 -18.46 15.00
C THR A 7 7.99 -18.04 14.30
N LEU A 8 7.33 -17.01 14.86
CA LEU A 8 6.10 -16.42 14.34
C LEU A 8 6.32 -14.92 14.09
N PHE A 9 5.99 -14.45 12.89
CA PHE A 9 6.03 -13.03 12.53
C PHE A 9 4.61 -12.51 12.26
N GLY A 10 4.18 -11.52 13.04
CA GLY A 10 2.97 -10.74 12.75
C GLY A 10 3.27 -9.71 11.66
N PHE A 11 2.46 -9.71 10.60
CA PHE A 11 2.50 -8.73 9.52
C PHE A 11 1.10 -8.13 9.38
N LEU A 12 0.97 -6.90 8.85
CA LEU A 12 -0.36 -6.28 8.69
C LEU A 12 -1.35 -7.24 8.02
N GLY A 13 -0.96 -7.90 6.91
CA GLY A 13 -1.83 -8.82 6.16
C GLY A 13 -1.96 -10.26 6.64
N GLY A 14 -1.38 -10.61 7.79
CA GLY A 14 -1.49 -11.96 8.34
C GLY A 14 -0.22 -12.41 9.07
N THR A 15 -0.05 -13.72 9.20
CA THR A 15 1.04 -14.29 10.00
C THR A 15 1.96 -15.13 9.13
N ILE A 16 3.27 -15.03 9.38
CA ILE A 16 4.27 -15.91 8.75
C ILE A 16 4.81 -16.84 9.82
N LEU A 17 4.77 -18.15 9.54
CA LEU A 17 5.33 -19.19 10.39
C LEU A 17 6.59 -19.76 9.73
N ALA A 18 7.66 -19.88 10.51
CA ALA A 18 8.80 -20.71 10.11
C ALA A 18 8.40 -22.20 10.25
N VAL A 19 8.49 -22.94 9.15
CA VAL A 19 8.19 -24.38 9.07
C VAL A 19 9.37 -25.12 8.46
N GLU A 20 9.40 -26.43 8.55
CA GLU A 20 10.40 -27.22 7.85
C GLU A 20 10.31 -26.96 6.34
N GLY A 21 11.45 -26.60 5.72
CA GLY A 21 11.52 -26.26 4.30
C GLY A 21 11.18 -24.80 3.93
N GLY A 22 10.80 -23.93 4.88
CA GLY A 22 10.66 -22.49 4.58
C GLY A 22 9.70 -21.71 5.49
N TYR A 23 8.92 -20.84 4.88
CA TYR A 23 8.02 -19.90 5.54
C TYR A 23 6.59 -20.08 5.05
N LYS A 24 5.72 -20.63 5.90
CA LYS A 24 4.28 -20.75 5.62
C LYS A 24 3.60 -19.43 5.92
N VAL A 25 2.86 -18.89 4.96
CA VAL A 25 2.01 -17.72 5.20
C VAL A 25 0.61 -18.20 5.59
N LEU A 26 0.07 -17.61 6.64
CA LEU A 26 -1.32 -17.73 7.06
C LEU A 26 -2.02 -16.39 6.81
N PRO A 27 -2.64 -16.21 5.63
CA PRO A 27 -3.45 -15.01 5.36
C PRO A 27 -4.81 -15.14 6.05
N GLN A 28 -5.56 -14.03 6.15
CA GLN A 28 -6.95 -14.04 6.62
C GLN A 28 -7.90 -14.93 5.79
N THR A 29 -7.50 -15.28 4.57
CA THR A 29 -8.19 -16.24 3.68
C THR A 29 -7.28 -17.45 3.43
N PRO A 30 -7.81 -18.69 3.44
CA PRO A 30 -6.99 -19.89 3.40
C PRO A 30 -6.24 -20.00 2.07
N SER A 31 -4.91 -19.92 2.16
CA SER A 31 -3.98 -20.22 1.06
C SER A 31 -2.79 -20.94 1.68
N GLU A 32 -2.62 -22.22 1.37
CA GLU A 32 -1.47 -22.99 1.83
C GLU A 32 -0.29 -22.81 0.87
N ARG A 33 0.46 -21.73 1.06
CA ARG A 33 1.67 -21.47 0.29
C ARG A 33 2.87 -21.35 1.21
N ILE A 34 3.92 -22.12 0.90
CA ILE A 34 5.21 -22.09 1.59
C ILE A 34 6.20 -21.37 0.67
N PHE A 35 6.93 -20.42 1.24
CA PHE A 35 7.94 -19.64 0.54
C PHE A 35 9.33 -20.01 1.03
N ASN A 36 10.30 -20.05 0.11
CA ASN A 36 11.69 -20.37 0.45
C ASN A 36 12.40 -19.23 1.20
N ARG A 37 11.90 -17.99 1.07
CA ARG A 37 12.50 -16.78 1.69
C ARG A 37 11.44 -15.99 2.45
N LEU A 38 11.82 -15.46 3.62
CA LEU A 38 10.97 -14.59 4.42
C LEU A 38 10.57 -13.32 3.65
N SER A 39 11.46 -12.76 2.84
CA SER A 39 11.15 -11.61 1.98
C SER A 39 9.94 -11.87 1.09
N ASP A 40 9.90 -13.05 0.46
CA ASP A 40 8.86 -13.40 -0.51
C ASP A 40 7.52 -13.60 0.19
N ALA A 41 7.55 -14.20 1.39
CA ALA A 41 6.38 -14.33 2.25
C ALA A 41 5.81 -12.96 2.69
N LYS A 42 6.68 -12.01 3.07
CA LYS A 42 6.26 -10.64 3.42
C LYS A 42 5.71 -9.88 2.21
N TRP A 43 6.33 -10.02 1.05
CA TRP A 43 5.82 -9.45 -0.21
C TRP A 43 4.45 -10.01 -0.59
N PHE A 44 4.25 -11.31 -0.46
CA PHE A 44 2.95 -11.93 -0.67
C PHE A 44 1.88 -11.37 0.27
N LEU A 45 2.20 -11.20 1.57
CA LEU A 45 1.29 -10.58 2.51
C LEU A 45 0.97 -9.12 2.17
N ALA A 46 1.95 -8.36 1.69
CA ALA A 46 1.73 -6.98 1.28
C ALA A 46 0.82 -6.88 0.03
N LEU A 47 0.94 -7.82 -0.93
CA LEU A 47 -0.01 -7.94 -2.03
C LEU A 47 -1.42 -8.30 -1.53
N ARG A 48 -1.54 -9.32 -0.67
CA ARG A 48 -2.84 -9.72 -0.07
C ARG A 48 -3.48 -8.57 0.72
N TRP A 49 -2.68 -7.72 1.34
CA TRP A 49 -3.15 -6.52 2.01
C TRP A 49 -3.72 -5.48 1.04
N CYS A 50 -3.21 -5.38 -0.19
CA CYS A 50 -3.79 -4.50 -1.21
C CYS A 50 -5.17 -5.01 -1.67
N GLU A 51 -5.34 -6.33 -1.76
CA GLU A 51 -6.58 -6.98 -2.20
C GLU A 51 -7.78 -6.80 -1.25
N GLN A 52 -7.57 -6.38 -0.01
CA GLN A 52 -8.67 -6.12 0.92
C GLN A 52 -9.47 -4.86 0.55
N TRP A 53 -8.90 -3.98 -0.28
CA TRP A 53 -9.51 -2.69 -0.63
C TRP A 53 -10.33 -2.80 -1.92
N SER A 54 -11.53 -2.21 -1.90
CA SER A 54 -12.40 -2.11 -3.08
C SER A 54 -11.99 -0.99 -4.05
N THR A 55 -11.08 -0.11 -3.64
CA THR A 55 -10.49 0.98 -4.44
C THR A 55 -9.10 0.60 -4.94
N PRO A 56 -8.56 1.29 -5.97
CA PRO A 56 -7.19 1.08 -6.42
C PRO A 56 -6.17 1.18 -5.28
N ALA A 57 -5.35 0.14 -5.11
CA ALA A 57 -4.32 0.08 -4.09
C ALA A 57 -3.06 -0.60 -4.62
N GLY A 58 -1.90 -0.19 -4.14
CA GLY A 58 -0.62 -0.79 -4.51
C GLY A 58 0.55 -0.35 -3.65
N ILE A 59 1.70 -0.96 -3.88
CA ILE A 59 2.93 -0.71 -3.16
C ILE A 59 3.86 0.10 -4.05
N LEU A 60 4.21 1.30 -3.60
CA LEU A 60 5.16 2.19 -4.24
C LEU A 60 6.54 2.05 -3.59
N THR A 61 7.57 1.86 -4.42
CA THR A 61 8.96 1.73 -3.97
C THR A 61 9.74 3.04 -4.09
N ASN A 62 10.92 3.08 -3.48
CA ASN A 62 11.85 4.22 -3.56
C ASN A 62 12.30 4.57 -4.98
N VAL A 63 12.22 3.62 -5.91
CA VAL A 63 12.53 3.81 -7.34
C VAL A 63 11.30 4.19 -8.18
N SER A 64 10.22 4.65 -7.53
CA SER A 64 8.97 5.09 -8.20
C SER A 64 8.29 4.00 -9.04
N GLN A 65 8.44 2.74 -8.64
CA GLN A 65 7.77 1.60 -9.27
C GLN A 65 6.61 1.11 -8.39
N ILE A 66 5.59 0.55 -9.04
CA ILE A 66 4.43 -0.07 -8.38
C ILE A 66 4.43 -1.58 -8.68
N PRO A 67 5.38 -2.35 -8.10
CA PRO A 67 5.54 -3.77 -8.42
C PRO A 67 4.33 -4.63 -8.00
N PHE A 68 3.53 -4.17 -7.04
CA PHE A 68 2.37 -4.88 -6.54
C PHE A 68 1.19 -3.94 -6.43
N HIS A 69 0.03 -4.40 -6.88
CA HIS A 69 -1.21 -3.64 -6.89
C HIS A 69 -2.39 -4.61 -6.97
N ASN A 70 -3.55 -4.17 -6.51
CA ASN A 70 -4.76 -4.99 -6.57
C ASN A 70 -5.38 -5.01 -7.97
N GLU A 71 -6.37 -5.87 -8.18
CA GLU A 71 -7.08 -6.00 -9.46
C GLU A 71 -7.66 -4.65 -9.95
N ARG A 72 -8.09 -3.78 -9.03
CA ARG A 72 -8.64 -2.45 -9.37
C ARG A 72 -7.58 -1.54 -9.96
N ALA A 73 -6.42 -1.44 -9.33
CA ALA A 73 -5.29 -0.68 -9.84
C ALA A 73 -4.72 -1.30 -11.14
N LEU A 74 -4.75 -2.63 -11.27
CA LEU A 74 -4.37 -3.31 -12.52
C LEU A 74 -5.30 -2.92 -13.68
N THR A 75 -6.62 -2.93 -13.43
CA THR A 75 -7.65 -2.59 -14.42
C THR A 75 -7.55 -1.13 -14.84
N LEU A 76 -7.24 -0.24 -13.90
CA LEU A 76 -7.04 1.19 -14.16
C LEU A 76 -5.75 1.46 -14.94
N GLY A 77 -4.71 0.65 -14.72
CA GLY A 77 -3.36 0.84 -15.22
C GLY A 77 -2.49 1.64 -14.24
N ALA A 78 -1.25 1.19 -14.03
CA ALA A 78 -0.35 1.75 -13.02
C ALA A 78 -0.07 3.26 -13.18
N ASP A 79 0.04 3.73 -14.43
CA ASP A 79 0.32 5.14 -14.74
C ASP A 79 -0.91 6.03 -14.58
N VAL A 80 -2.13 5.47 -14.69
CA VAL A 80 -3.38 6.19 -14.41
C VAL A 80 -3.69 6.17 -12.92
N PHE A 81 -3.35 5.07 -12.22
CA PHE A 81 -3.49 4.96 -10.77
C PHE A 81 -2.63 5.99 -10.05
N ILE A 82 -1.31 5.98 -10.31
CA ILE A 82 -0.40 7.00 -9.80
C ILE A 82 0.52 7.43 -10.95
N PRO A 83 0.30 8.62 -11.54
CA PRO A 83 1.16 9.15 -12.58
C PRO A 83 2.59 9.32 -12.10
N LEU A 84 3.54 9.12 -13.03
CA LEU A 84 4.96 9.04 -12.73
C LEU A 84 5.48 10.30 -12.03
N GLU A 85 4.95 11.48 -12.38
CA GLU A 85 5.36 12.75 -11.79
C GLU A 85 5.06 12.87 -10.29
N TYR A 86 4.02 12.19 -9.80
CA TYR A 86 3.61 12.27 -8.39
C TYR A 86 4.29 11.22 -7.51
N ARG A 87 4.78 10.12 -8.10
CA ARG A 87 5.36 8.99 -7.36
C ARG A 87 6.51 9.40 -6.42
N PRO A 88 7.50 10.22 -6.82
CA PRO A 88 8.58 10.62 -5.92
C PRO A 88 8.09 11.42 -4.70
N ALA A 89 7.07 12.28 -4.90
CA ALA A 89 6.50 13.09 -3.81
C ALA A 89 5.72 12.21 -2.82
N ILE A 90 4.90 11.30 -3.34
CA ILE A 90 4.14 10.32 -2.54
C ILE A 90 5.10 9.45 -1.72
N PHE A 91 6.18 8.96 -2.33
CA PHE A 91 7.16 8.15 -1.61
C PHE A 91 7.87 8.95 -0.51
N LYS A 92 8.24 10.21 -0.76
CA LYS A 92 8.86 11.06 0.28
C LYS A 92 7.96 11.25 1.50
N LEU A 93 6.65 11.33 1.31
CA LEU A 93 5.69 11.42 2.42
C LEU A 93 5.68 10.17 3.30
N CYS A 94 6.04 9.00 2.76
CA CYS A 94 6.07 7.78 3.56
C CYS A 94 7.30 7.70 4.47
N LEU A 95 8.39 8.41 4.16
CA LEU A 95 9.66 8.31 4.89
C LEU A 95 9.56 8.66 6.38
N PRO A 96 8.92 9.78 6.79
CA PRO A 96 8.83 10.14 8.21
C PRO A 96 7.77 9.34 8.99
N LEU A 97 6.85 8.63 8.31
CA LEU A 97 5.72 7.96 8.98
C LEU A 97 6.18 6.83 9.91
N ALA A 98 5.65 6.78 11.13
CA ALA A 98 5.79 5.62 11.99
C ALA A 98 5.06 4.39 11.39
N PRO A 99 5.36 3.16 11.84
CA PRO A 99 4.59 1.99 11.45
C PRO A 99 3.09 2.22 11.73
N LEU A 100 2.25 1.86 10.76
CA LEU A 100 0.79 2.06 10.77
C LEU A 100 0.30 3.51 10.59
N GLU A 101 1.18 4.51 10.69
CA GLU A 101 0.81 5.90 10.47
C GLU A 101 0.48 6.16 8.99
N THR A 102 -0.51 7.02 8.76
CA THR A 102 -1.03 7.34 7.43
C THR A 102 -0.88 8.83 7.13
N ALA A 103 -0.50 9.15 5.90
CA ALA A 103 -0.57 10.49 5.32
C ALA A 103 -1.57 10.52 4.16
N GLN A 104 -2.05 11.71 3.81
CA GLN A 104 -2.88 11.92 2.63
C GLN A 104 -2.14 12.73 1.57
N TYR A 105 -2.42 12.44 0.30
CA TYR A 105 -1.89 13.19 -0.84
C TYR A 105 -2.95 13.36 -1.91
N SER A 106 -3.10 14.58 -2.41
CA SER A 106 -4.10 14.89 -3.44
C SER A 106 -3.44 15.01 -4.81
N ILE A 107 -3.93 14.23 -5.77
CA ILE A 107 -3.54 14.30 -7.18
C ILE A 107 -4.64 15.04 -7.95
N PRO A 108 -4.32 16.11 -8.69
CA PRO A 108 -5.31 16.78 -9.54
C PRO A 108 -5.75 15.85 -10.66
N VAL A 109 -7.04 15.83 -10.97
CA VAL A 109 -7.56 15.10 -12.12
C VAL A 109 -7.43 15.99 -13.36
N GLU A 110 -6.82 15.45 -14.43
CA GLU A 110 -6.70 16.19 -15.69
C GLU A 110 -8.05 16.75 -16.15
N HIS A 111 -8.05 18.01 -16.57
CA HIS A 111 -9.22 18.73 -17.07
C HIS A 111 -10.39 18.88 -16.06
N SER A 112 -10.13 18.74 -14.75
CA SER A 112 -11.13 18.92 -13.70
C SER A 112 -10.60 19.78 -12.55
N ILE A 113 -11.52 20.40 -11.81
CA ILE A 113 -11.22 21.04 -10.51
C ILE A 113 -11.19 20.02 -9.35
N ALA A 114 -11.53 18.76 -9.64
CA ALA A 114 -11.54 17.68 -8.66
C ALA A 114 -10.12 17.13 -8.43
N CYS A 115 -9.88 16.70 -7.20
CA CYS A 115 -8.67 15.99 -6.81
C CYS A 115 -9.02 14.56 -6.38
N ARG A 116 -8.18 13.59 -6.77
CA ARG A 116 -8.18 12.25 -6.18
C ARG A 116 -7.31 12.27 -4.94
N THR A 117 -7.84 11.79 -3.81
CA THR A 117 -7.08 11.68 -2.57
C THR A 117 -6.55 10.28 -2.41
N LEU A 118 -5.25 10.18 -2.19
CA LEU A 118 -4.54 8.95 -1.86
C LEU A 118 -4.24 8.95 -0.36
N GLU A 119 -4.42 7.80 0.27
CA GLU A 119 -3.85 7.50 1.57
C GLU A 119 -2.54 6.74 1.39
N ILE A 120 -1.53 7.13 2.16
CA ILE A 120 -0.17 6.63 2.10
C ILE A 120 0.19 6.08 3.47
N GLN A 121 0.63 4.83 3.54
CA GLN A 121 1.10 4.20 4.76
C GLN A 121 2.52 3.67 4.56
N GLY A 122 3.42 3.96 5.50
CA GLY A 122 4.76 3.41 5.49
C GLY A 122 4.79 1.97 5.97
N ILE A 123 5.37 1.06 5.17
CA ILE A 123 5.55 -0.35 5.56
C ILE A 123 7.02 -0.73 5.43
N GLU A 124 7.55 -1.37 6.47
CA GLU A 124 8.86 -2.02 6.43
C GLU A 124 8.69 -3.49 6.06
N ILE A 125 9.09 -3.84 4.84
CA ILE A 125 9.02 -5.23 4.38
C ILE A 125 10.31 -5.96 4.78
N ASP A 126 11.44 -5.53 4.26
CA ASP A 126 12.72 -6.17 4.54
C ASP A 126 13.86 -5.15 4.46
N PRO A 127 14.87 -5.22 5.35
CA PRO A 127 15.96 -4.25 5.39
C PRO A 127 16.70 -4.06 4.05
N ARG A 128 16.70 -5.06 3.17
CA ARG A 128 17.34 -5.00 1.84
C ARG A 128 16.56 -4.18 0.84
N TYR A 129 15.24 -4.17 0.96
CA TYR A 129 14.33 -3.42 0.07
C TYR A 129 13.96 -2.05 0.66
N GLY A 130 14.25 -1.84 1.95
CA GLY A 130 13.98 -0.60 2.65
C GLY A 130 12.49 -0.39 2.92
N LYS A 131 12.13 0.87 3.19
CA LYS A 131 10.75 1.29 3.40
C LYS A 131 10.00 1.36 2.09
N VAL A 132 8.77 0.87 2.07
CA VAL A 132 7.85 1.01 0.94
C VAL A 132 6.60 1.79 1.37
N ALA A 133 5.93 2.40 0.42
CA ALA A 133 4.67 3.09 0.64
C ALA A 133 3.53 2.20 0.15
N LEU A 134 2.63 1.78 1.05
CA LEU A 134 1.32 1.32 0.65
C LEU A 134 0.49 2.55 0.30
N VAL A 135 -0.03 2.58 -0.92
CA VAL A 135 -0.83 3.68 -1.44
C VAL A 135 -2.19 3.14 -1.84
N ARG A 136 -3.26 3.78 -1.39
CA ARG A 136 -4.62 3.46 -1.81
C ARG A 136 -5.38 4.71 -2.13
N GLU A 137 -6.32 4.62 -3.06
CA GLU A 137 -7.26 5.69 -3.34
C GLU A 137 -8.36 5.69 -2.28
N CYS A 138 -8.57 6.84 -1.64
CA CYS A 138 -9.71 7.04 -0.76
C CYS A 138 -10.97 7.15 -1.62
N SER A 139 -12.01 6.37 -1.33
CA SER A 139 -13.30 6.57 -1.98
C SER A 139 -13.74 8.01 -1.78
N VAL A 140 -14.16 8.67 -2.86
CA VAL A 140 -14.63 10.05 -2.83
C VAL A 140 -15.91 10.13 -1.98
N ASN A 141 -15.77 10.35 -0.68
CA ASN A 141 -16.78 11.04 0.09
C ASN A 141 -16.56 12.52 -0.25
N GLY A 142 -17.42 13.08 -1.10
CA GLY A 142 -17.23 14.37 -1.74
C GLY A 142 -16.75 15.47 -0.80
N PHE A 143 -15.46 15.75 -0.84
CA PHE A 143 -14.87 16.98 -0.36
C PHE A 143 -13.76 17.36 -1.34
N ALA A 144 -14.15 18.13 -2.36
CA ALA A 144 -13.18 18.85 -3.17
C ALA A 144 -12.65 20.01 -2.32
N VAL A 145 -11.45 19.86 -1.74
CA VAL A 145 -10.73 21.02 -1.19
C VAL A 145 -9.97 21.63 -2.35
N ALA A 146 -10.56 22.67 -2.94
CA ALA A 146 -9.88 23.52 -3.90
C ALA A 146 -8.78 24.29 -3.16
N MET A 147 -7.52 23.87 -3.35
CA MET A 147 -6.36 24.66 -2.95
C MET A 147 -6.14 25.75 -4.01
N ALA A 148 -6.90 26.84 -3.91
CA ALA A 148 -6.62 28.09 -4.59
C ALA A 148 -6.30 29.14 -3.53
N ASP A 149 -5.06 29.65 -3.57
CA ASP A 149 -4.56 30.84 -2.88
C ASP A 149 -5.27 31.26 -1.57
N GLY A 150 -4.75 30.75 -0.46
CA GLY A 150 -4.60 31.54 0.77
C GLY A 150 -5.86 31.95 1.55
N ARG A 151 -7.06 31.45 1.25
CA ARG A 151 -8.24 31.60 2.12
C ARG A 151 -9.12 30.35 2.12
N SER A 152 -9.12 29.63 3.24
CA SER A 152 -10.11 28.58 3.51
C SER A 152 -11.50 29.19 3.66
N GLU A 153 -12.40 28.87 2.73
CA GLU A 153 -13.84 28.94 2.98
C GLU A 153 -14.46 27.57 2.70
N THR A 154 -14.90 26.91 3.77
CA THR A 154 -15.65 25.65 3.71
C THR A 154 -17.08 25.97 3.31
N ILE A 155 -17.51 25.52 2.12
CA ILE A 155 -18.93 25.55 1.72
C ILE A 155 -19.48 24.13 1.87
N ALA A 156 -20.41 23.96 2.81
CA ALA A 156 -21.24 22.78 2.92
C ALA A 156 -22.44 22.90 1.97
N VAL A 157 -22.74 21.84 1.22
CA VAL A 157 -24.02 21.63 0.53
C VAL A 157 -24.69 20.42 1.17
#